data_AF-A0A662S0F1-F1
#
_entry.id   AF-A0A662S0F1-F1
#
_cell.length_a   1.000
_cell.length_b   1.000
_cell.length_c   1.000
_cell.angle_alpha   90.00
_cell.angle_beta   90.00
_cell.angle_gamma   90.00
#
_symmetry.space_group_name_H-M   'P 1'
#
loop_
_entity.id
_entity.type
_entity.pdbx_description
1 polymer ?
#
loop_
_entity_poly.entity_id
_entity_poly.type
_entity_poly.pdbx_seq_one_letter_code
_entity_poly.pdbx_strand_id
1 'polypeptide(L)'
;MQSATTDQIKRRVREYLSRYTKITKVELEGPFVVVYAENPREILDVPDAITNAAKTLKKKIIVLASKPLKDESSAVEFIRKLIPPKAEIIDIKFVHETSEVYIVAKRTGYVVGKGGSNILEILKETGWRPIIIRAPTIKSAFLDTFYNILISGSSDRKKIMRKLSFRIYRQPIGANRGLFVTFLGAAREVGRSAILVNTNESTVLLDAGVSVGGKNPFPRFDLPIFRLDELDAVVVTHAHLDHSGVLPLLFKYGYRGPVYLTKPTRDLIMLLLYDYINLSQKMGIIPFFS
;
A
#
# COMPACT_ATOMS: atom_id res chain seq x y z
N MET A 1 11.61 18.82 4.02
CA MET A 1 10.95 20.09 4.43
C MET A 1 9.45 19.91 4.28
N GLN A 2 8.66 20.23 5.33
CA GLN A 2 7.20 20.28 5.23
C GLN A 2 6.83 21.45 4.31
N SER A 3 5.92 21.24 3.35
CA SER A 3 5.45 22.34 2.47
C SER A 3 4.26 23.02 3.12
N ALA A 4 4.14 24.34 2.97
CA ALA A 4 3.01 25.14 3.51
C ALA A 4 1.63 24.54 3.15
N THR A 5 1.54 23.92 1.98
CA THR A 5 0.36 23.18 1.49
C THR A 5 0.00 22.00 2.38
N THR A 6 0.98 21.19 2.78
CA THR A 6 0.72 19.99 3.60
C THR A 6 0.21 20.36 4.99
N ASP A 7 0.71 21.44 5.58
CA ASP A 7 0.26 21.89 6.90
C ASP A 7 -1.10 22.58 6.83
N GLN A 8 -1.41 23.29 5.73
CA GLN A 8 -2.74 23.80 5.47
C GLN A 8 -3.78 22.68 5.37
N ILE A 9 -3.46 21.56 4.69
CA ILE A 9 -4.35 20.39 4.61
C ILE A 9 -4.62 19.82 6.00
N LYS A 10 -3.56 19.58 6.79
CA LYS A 10 -3.69 19.04 8.15
C LYS A 10 -4.54 19.95 9.04
N ARG A 11 -4.33 21.27 8.96
CA ARG A 11 -5.07 22.27 9.73
C ARG A 11 -6.56 22.24 9.39
N ARG A 12 -6.91 22.31 8.10
CA ARG A 12 -8.32 22.28 7.65
C ARG A 12 -9.03 20.99 8.06
N VAL A 13 -8.36 19.84 7.97
CA VAL A 13 -8.93 18.55 8.37
C VAL A 13 -9.14 18.51 9.88
N ARG A 14 -8.18 19.01 10.66
CA ARG A 14 -8.31 19.12 12.12
C ARG A 14 -9.49 20.01 12.50
N GLU A 15 -9.55 21.23 11.98
CA GLU A 15 -10.65 22.18 12.26
C GLU A 15 -12.03 21.62 11.93
N TYR A 16 -12.15 20.88 10.82
CA TYR A 16 -13.42 20.27 10.42
C TYR A 16 -13.84 19.16 11.39
N LEU A 17 -12.92 18.27 11.77
CA LEU A 17 -13.24 17.08 12.56
C LEU A 17 -13.18 17.30 14.08
N SER A 18 -12.51 18.35 14.55
CA SER A 18 -12.45 18.72 15.97
C SER A 18 -13.81 19.06 16.59
N ARG A 19 -14.84 19.24 15.75
CA ARG A 19 -16.24 19.42 16.19
C ARG A 19 -16.86 18.14 16.76
N TYR A 20 -16.30 16.98 16.43
CA TYR A 20 -16.85 15.68 16.81
C TYR A 20 -16.08 15.01 17.96
N THR A 21 -14.75 15.16 18.00
CA THR A 21 -13.90 14.56 19.04
C THR A 21 -12.61 15.35 19.23
N LYS A 22 -11.90 15.04 20.31
CA LYS A 22 -10.55 15.54 20.55
C LYS A 22 -9.54 14.83 19.65
N ILE A 23 -8.97 15.60 18.72
CA ILE A 23 -7.96 15.13 17.77
C ILE A 23 -6.56 15.34 18.36
N THR A 24 -5.83 14.25 18.54
CA THR A 24 -4.44 14.27 19.04
C THR A 24 -3.47 14.73 17.96
N LYS A 25 -3.54 14.13 16.76
CA LYS A 25 -2.63 14.41 15.65
C LYS A 25 -3.28 14.15 14.30
N VAL A 26 -2.82 14.87 13.28
CA VAL A 26 -3.20 14.66 11.89
C VAL A 26 -1.93 14.49 11.07
N GLU A 27 -1.84 13.39 10.34
CA GLU A 27 -0.68 13.03 9.52
C GLU A 27 -1.10 12.75 8.08
N LEU A 28 -0.13 12.85 7.17
CA LEU A 28 -0.32 12.51 5.77
C LEU A 28 0.48 11.24 5.49
N GLU A 29 -0.20 10.17 5.11
CA GLU A 29 0.40 8.86 4.86
C GLU A 29 0.05 8.42 3.42
N GLY A 30 1.01 8.58 2.50
CA GLY A 30 0.81 8.39 1.07
C GLY A 30 -0.37 9.21 0.54
N PRO A 31 -1.38 8.58 -0.08
CA PRO A 31 -2.55 9.29 -0.61
C PRO A 31 -3.64 9.56 0.45
N PHE A 32 -3.39 9.28 1.73
CA PHE A 32 -4.39 9.38 2.79
C PHE A 32 -4.07 10.52 3.77
N VAL A 33 -5.12 11.14 4.30
CA VAL A 33 -5.04 12.00 5.48
C VAL A 33 -5.49 11.18 6.68
N VAL A 34 -4.57 10.94 7.63
CA VAL A 34 -4.80 10.09 8.79
C VAL A 34 -5.02 10.97 10.02
N VAL A 35 -6.17 10.80 10.65
CA VAL A 35 -6.62 11.58 11.81
C VAL A 35 -6.62 10.65 13.02
N TYR A 36 -5.89 11.03 14.05
CA TYR A 36 -5.78 10.26 15.28
C TYR A 36 -6.64 10.88 16.37
N ALA A 37 -7.71 10.21 16.75
CA ALA A 37 -8.64 10.62 17.79
C ALA A 37 -8.30 9.98 19.15
N GLU A 38 -8.63 10.64 20.26
CA GLU A 38 -8.59 9.96 21.57
C GLU A 38 -9.58 8.81 21.61
N ASN A 39 -10.81 9.06 21.16
CA ASN A 39 -11.84 8.05 20.99
C ASN A 39 -12.36 8.04 19.55
N PRO A 40 -11.97 7.07 18.70
CA PRO A 40 -12.42 7.03 17.31
C PRO A 40 -13.94 6.78 17.19
N ARG A 41 -14.59 6.23 18.22
CA ARG A 41 -16.03 5.93 18.22
C ARG A 41 -16.88 7.18 18.03
N GLU A 42 -16.49 8.29 18.65
CA GLU A 42 -17.21 9.58 18.59
C GLU A 42 -17.32 10.14 17.16
N ILE A 43 -16.35 9.87 16.29
CA ILE A 43 -16.44 10.25 14.87
C ILE A 43 -17.12 9.15 14.05
N LEU A 44 -16.77 7.88 14.30
CA LEU A 44 -17.17 6.76 13.45
C LEU A 44 -18.65 6.38 13.59
N ASP A 45 -19.26 6.65 14.75
CA ASP A 45 -20.70 6.42 14.96
C ASP A 45 -21.56 7.55 14.36
N VAL A 46 -20.98 8.71 14.03
CA VAL A 46 -21.71 9.82 13.39
C VAL A 46 -21.92 9.50 11.91
N PRO A 47 -23.18 9.38 11.44
CA PRO A 47 -23.47 9.09 10.04
C PRO A 47 -22.84 10.11 9.10
N ASP A 48 -22.19 9.61 8.05
CA ASP A 48 -21.59 10.40 6.97
C ASP A 48 -20.57 11.48 7.37
N ALA A 49 -20.13 11.58 8.64
CA ALA A 49 -19.19 12.61 9.07
C ALA A 49 -17.88 12.55 8.26
N ILE A 50 -17.31 11.34 8.12
CA ILE A 50 -16.09 11.11 7.34
C ILE A 50 -16.34 11.30 5.84
N THR A 51 -17.47 10.82 5.34
CA THR A 51 -17.85 10.95 3.93
C THR A 51 -17.98 12.43 3.53
N ASN A 52 -18.64 13.23 4.35
CA ASN A 52 -18.83 14.66 4.16
C ASN A 52 -17.51 15.42 4.27
N ALA A 53 -16.67 15.07 5.25
CA ALA A 53 -15.32 15.62 5.35
C ALA A 53 -14.48 15.32 4.10
N ALA A 54 -14.53 14.07 3.61
CA ALA A 54 -13.78 13.63 2.43
C ALA A 54 -14.26 14.33 1.14
N LYS A 55 -15.57 14.51 0.97
CA LYS A 55 -16.16 15.25 -0.16
C LYS A 55 -15.79 16.73 -0.13
N THR A 56 -15.92 17.36 1.03
CA THR A 56 -15.64 18.80 1.22
C THR A 56 -14.17 19.11 0.97
N LEU A 57 -13.27 18.27 1.49
CA LEU A 57 -11.84 18.49 1.39
C LEU A 57 -11.23 17.87 0.13
N LYS A 58 -12.00 17.04 -0.61
CA LYS A 58 -11.55 16.27 -1.79
C LYS A 58 -10.31 15.42 -1.48
N LYS A 59 -10.27 14.85 -0.28
CA LYS A 59 -9.17 14.00 0.22
C LYS A 59 -9.73 12.76 0.87
N LYS A 60 -9.01 11.64 0.76
CA LYS A 60 -9.39 10.40 1.44
C LYS A 60 -8.91 10.45 2.88
N ILE A 61 -9.87 10.49 3.81
CA ILE A 61 -9.62 10.61 5.25
C ILE A 61 -9.75 9.24 5.90
N ILE A 62 -8.82 8.92 6.81
CA ILE A 62 -8.82 7.72 7.64
C ILE A 62 -8.79 8.19 9.09
N VAL A 63 -9.70 7.70 9.93
CA VAL A 63 -9.71 7.96 11.36
C VAL A 63 -9.14 6.74 12.08
N LEU A 64 -8.21 6.94 12.99
CA LEU A 64 -7.58 5.92 13.83
C LEU A 64 -7.61 6.36 15.30
N ALA A 65 -7.46 5.41 16.22
CA ALA A 65 -7.20 5.74 17.61
C ALA A 65 -5.76 6.26 17.77
N SER A 66 -5.58 7.23 18.67
CA SER A 66 -4.27 7.78 19.02
C SER A 66 -3.36 6.75 19.71
N LYS A 67 -3.98 5.86 20.50
CA LYS A 67 -3.38 4.72 21.19
C LYS A 67 -4.41 3.58 21.24
N PRO A 68 -3.99 2.32 21.40
CA PRO A 68 -4.90 1.23 21.70
C PRO A 68 -5.77 1.53 22.93
N LEU A 69 -7.06 1.22 22.84
CA LEU A 69 -8.02 1.39 23.94
C LEU A 69 -8.07 0.15 24.84
N LYS A 70 -7.74 -1.02 24.28
CA LYS A 70 -7.66 -2.31 24.99
C LYS A 70 -6.27 -2.90 24.86
N ASP A 71 -5.86 -3.65 25.88
CA ASP A 71 -4.69 -4.51 25.84
C ASP A 71 -4.88 -5.65 24.82
N GLU A 72 -3.78 -6.35 24.50
CA GLU A 72 -3.80 -7.42 23.49
C GLU A 72 -4.73 -8.56 23.86
N SER A 73 -4.71 -9.01 25.12
CA SER A 73 -5.52 -10.15 25.58
C SER A 73 -7.01 -9.83 25.45
N SER A 74 -7.42 -8.66 25.96
CA SER A 74 -8.80 -8.17 25.85
C SER A 74 -9.21 -7.93 24.39
N ALA A 75 -8.29 -7.44 23.54
CA ALA A 75 -8.55 -7.24 22.12
C ALA A 75 -8.73 -8.58 21.38
N VAL A 76 -7.91 -9.59 21.68
CA VAL A 76 -8.03 -10.94 21.10
C VAL A 76 -9.37 -11.56 21.48
N GLU A 77 -9.77 -11.47 22.74
CA GLU A 77 -11.07 -12.00 23.20
C GLU A 77 -12.22 -11.34 22.43
N PHE A 78 -12.20 -10.01 22.31
CA PHE A 78 -13.19 -9.27 21.56
C PHE A 78 -13.23 -9.67 20.08
N ILE A 79 -12.07 -9.75 19.42
CA ILE A 79 -11.96 -10.14 18.00
C ILE A 79 -12.52 -11.55 17.78
N ARG A 80 -12.19 -12.50 18.65
CA ARG A 80 -12.68 -13.89 18.57
C ARG A 80 -14.19 -13.99 18.82
N LYS A 81 -14.74 -13.15 19.69
CA LYS A 81 -16.19 -13.07 19.94
C LYS A 81 -16.96 -12.46 18.77
N LEU A 82 -16.40 -11.40 18.17
CA LEU A 82 -17.04 -10.68 17.06
C LEU A 82 -17.01 -11.48 15.75
N ILE A 83 -15.88 -12.11 15.43
CA ILE A 83 -15.69 -12.79 14.15
C ILE A 83 -16.27 -14.21 14.22
N PRO A 84 -17.15 -14.59 13.27
CA PRO A 84 -17.69 -15.94 13.22
C PRO A 84 -16.61 -17.04 13.09
N PRO A 85 -16.73 -18.19 13.78
CA PRO A 85 -15.77 -19.29 13.71
C PRO A 85 -15.48 -19.78 12.28
N LYS A 86 -16.45 -19.69 11.38
CA LYS A 86 -16.32 -19.99 9.94
C LYS A 86 -15.29 -19.14 9.18
N ALA A 87 -14.80 -18.05 9.77
CA ALA A 87 -13.70 -17.27 9.21
C ALA A 87 -12.38 -18.05 9.22
N GLU A 88 -12.24 -19.02 10.15
CA GLU A 88 -11.02 -19.79 10.42
C GLU A 88 -9.81 -18.87 10.62
N ILE A 89 -9.82 -18.14 11.75
CA ILE A 89 -8.67 -17.32 12.17
C ILE A 89 -7.54 -18.27 12.57
N ILE A 90 -6.41 -18.14 11.89
CA ILE A 90 -5.20 -18.92 12.15
C ILE A 90 -4.34 -18.20 13.19
N ASP A 91 -4.17 -16.89 13.03
CA ASP A 91 -3.23 -16.12 13.83
C ASP A 91 -3.69 -14.66 13.98
N ILE A 92 -3.31 -14.04 15.10
CA ILE A 92 -3.55 -12.63 15.40
C ILE A 92 -2.23 -12.05 15.94
N LYS A 93 -1.63 -11.10 15.21
CA LYS A 93 -0.36 -10.47 15.59
C LYS A 93 -0.54 -8.98 15.80
N PHE A 94 -0.01 -8.45 16.89
CA PHE A 94 -0.06 -7.02 17.20
C PHE A 94 1.27 -6.35 16.85
N VAL A 95 1.18 -5.11 16.40
CA VAL A 95 2.32 -4.23 16.15
C VAL A 95 2.06 -2.92 16.88
N HIS A 96 2.72 -2.74 18.03
CA HIS A 96 2.50 -1.58 18.89
C HIS A 96 2.93 -0.26 18.24
N GLU A 97 4.02 -0.26 17.48
CA GLU A 97 4.62 0.92 16.86
C GLU A 97 3.66 1.61 15.89
N THR A 98 2.82 0.84 15.20
CA THR A 98 1.81 1.33 14.27
C THR A 98 0.39 1.26 14.84
N SER A 99 0.21 0.64 16.02
CA SER A 99 -1.09 0.33 16.64
C SER A 99 -1.99 -0.49 15.70
N GLU A 100 -1.39 -1.48 15.03
CA GLU A 100 -2.04 -2.36 14.07
C GLU A 100 -2.22 -3.78 14.64
N VAL A 101 -3.36 -4.39 14.32
CA VAL A 101 -3.63 -5.81 14.60
C VAL A 101 -3.79 -6.56 13.28
N TYR A 102 -2.89 -7.50 13.02
CA TYR A 102 -2.90 -8.35 11.85
C TYR A 102 -3.72 -9.59 12.12
N ILE A 103 -4.80 -9.78 11.37
CA ILE A 103 -5.69 -10.93 11.52
C ILE A 103 -5.50 -11.83 10.29
N VAL A 104 -4.93 -13.02 10.52
CA VAL A 104 -4.65 -14.01 9.48
C VAL A 104 -5.77 -15.04 9.49
N ALA A 105 -6.54 -15.12 8.41
CA ALA A 105 -7.71 -16.01 8.33
C ALA A 105 -7.89 -16.62 6.94
N LYS A 106 -8.43 -17.84 6.84
CA LYS A 106 -8.67 -18.48 5.53
C LYS A 106 -9.77 -17.76 4.75
N ARG A 107 -10.84 -17.34 5.44
CA ARG A 107 -12.01 -16.69 4.82
C ARG A 107 -12.14 -15.24 5.30
N THR A 108 -11.35 -14.37 4.67
CA THR A 108 -11.24 -12.95 5.03
C THR A 108 -12.56 -12.17 4.91
N GLY A 109 -13.48 -12.57 4.04
CA GLY A 109 -14.79 -11.90 3.90
C GLY A 109 -15.60 -11.87 5.21
N TYR A 110 -15.51 -12.91 6.02
CA TYR A 110 -16.16 -12.95 7.35
C TYR A 110 -15.45 -12.09 8.39
N VAL A 111 -14.14 -11.90 8.26
CA VAL A 111 -13.36 -10.98 9.11
C VAL A 111 -13.71 -9.53 8.79
N VAL A 112 -13.86 -9.20 7.49
CA VAL A 112 -14.20 -7.83 7.05
C VAL A 112 -15.64 -7.47 7.43
N GLY A 113 -16.57 -8.40 7.31
CA GLY A 113 -18.01 -8.14 7.51
C GLY A 113 -18.64 -7.43 6.31
N LYS A 114 -19.97 -7.28 6.33
CA LYS A 114 -20.70 -6.59 5.25
C LYS A 114 -20.30 -5.11 5.26
N GLY A 115 -19.80 -4.60 4.13
CA GLY A 115 -19.35 -3.20 4.02
C GLY A 115 -18.21 -2.81 4.96
N GLY A 116 -17.48 -3.77 5.55
CA GLY A 116 -16.41 -3.46 6.52
C GLY A 116 -16.90 -3.23 7.96
N SER A 117 -18.13 -3.62 8.30
CA SER A 117 -18.71 -3.44 9.64
C SER A 117 -17.80 -3.92 10.77
N ASN A 118 -17.20 -5.11 10.61
CA ASN A 118 -16.39 -5.72 11.66
C ASN A 118 -15.06 -5.00 11.85
N ILE A 119 -14.47 -4.48 10.75
CA ILE A 119 -13.24 -3.67 10.80
C ILE A 119 -13.48 -2.41 11.61
N LEU A 120 -14.59 -1.73 11.35
CA LEU A 120 -14.97 -0.52 12.08
C LEU A 120 -15.23 -0.83 13.55
N GLU A 121 -15.93 -1.92 13.83
CA GLU A 121 -16.24 -2.33 15.21
C GLU A 121 -14.98 -2.67 16.01
N ILE A 122 -14.03 -3.41 15.42
CA ILE A 122 -12.73 -3.69 16.05
C ILE A 122 -12.00 -2.38 16.36
N LEU A 123 -11.95 -1.44 15.42
CA LEU A 123 -11.29 -0.16 15.62
C LEU A 123 -11.97 0.68 16.71
N LYS A 124 -13.30 0.72 16.74
CA LYS A 124 -14.08 1.48 17.74
C LYS A 124 -13.90 0.94 19.14
N GLU A 125 -13.97 -0.38 19.31
CA GLU A 125 -13.96 -1.02 20.63
C GLU A 125 -12.56 -1.28 21.18
N THR A 126 -11.60 -1.60 20.32
CA THR A 126 -10.24 -1.97 20.75
C THR A 126 -9.22 -0.85 20.54
N GLY A 127 -9.51 0.12 19.66
CA GLY A 127 -8.56 1.15 19.22
C GLY A 127 -7.47 0.63 18.27
N TRP A 128 -7.33 -0.68 18.10
CA TRP A 128 -6.37 -1.27 17.18
C TRP A 128 -6.85 -1.15 15.74
N ARG A 129 -5.95 -0.82 14.82
CA ARG A 129 -6.24 -0.79 13.39
C ARG A 129 -6.18 -2.22 12.81
N PRO A 130 -7.31 -2.82 12.39
CA PRO A 130 -7.27 -4.18 11.88
C PRO A 130 -6.76 -4.24 10.43
N ILE A 131 -5.76 -5.10 10.20
CA ILE A 131 -5.17 -5.41 8.90
C ILE A 131 -5.40 -6.89 8.60
N ILE A 132 -6.21 -7.17 7.58
CA ILE A 132 -6.61 -8.54 7.27
C ILE A 132 -5.66 -9.14 6.24
N ILE A 133 -5.13 -10.33 6.55
CA ILE A 133 -4.30 -11.16 5.68
C ILE A 133 -5.05 -12.46 5.40
N ARG A 134 -5.06 -12.87 4.13
CA ARG A 134 -5.61 -14.18 3.74
C ARG A 134 -4.58 -15.26 4.06
N ALA A 135 -4.96 -16.20 4.90
CA ALA A 135 -4.15 -17.38 5.13
C ALA A 135 -4.04 -18.22 3.85
N PRO A 136 -2.86 -18.78 3.55
CA PRO A 136 -2.72 -19.68 2.43
C PRO A 136 -3.39 -21.02 2.73
N THR A 137 -3.92 -21.66 1.68
CA THR A 137 -4.51 -23.00 1.80
C THR A 137 -3.44 -24.05 2.09
N ILE A 138 -2.23 -23.86 1.54
CA ILE A 138 -1.09 -24.76 1.68
C ILE A 138 -0.02 -24.02 2.49
N LYS A 139 0.53 -24.67 3.51
CA LYS A 139 1.65 -24.12 4.28
C LYS A 139 2.87 -24.00 3.38
N SER A 140 3.51 -22.83 3.40
CA SER A 140 4.70 -22.55 2.62
C SER A 140 5.63 -21.68 3.44
N ALA A 141 6.86 -22.14 3.63
CA ALA A 141 7.90 -21.39 4.34
C ALA A 141 8.15 -20.01 3.71
N PHE A 142 7.99 -19.90 2.38
CA PHE A 142 8.06 -18.63 1.67
C PHE A 142 6.96 -17.67 2.11
N LEU A 143 5.71 -18.13 2.15
CA LEU A 143 4.58 -17.27 2.52
C LEU A 143 4.67 -16.83 3.98
N ASP A 144 5.10 -17.72 4.88
CA ASP A 144 5.33 -17.37 6.28
C ASP A 144 6.42 -16.31 6.42
N THR A 145 7.53 -16.46 5.69
CA THR A 145 8.61 -15.47 5.65
C THR A 145 8.12 -14.14 5.08
N PHE A 146 7.37 -14.18 3.98
CA PHE A 146 6.81 -12.99 3.34
C PHE A 146 5.86 -12.24 4.27
N TYR A 147 4.97 -12.94 4.97
CA TYR A 147 4.07 -12.31 5.94
C TYR A 147 4.84 -11.74 7.13
N ASN A 148 5.87 -12.43 7.62
CA ASN A 148 6.69 -11.89 8.69
C ASN A 148 7.40 -10.61 8.28
N ILE A 149 7.97 -10.53 7.07
CA ILE A 149 8.56 -9.30 6.50
C ILE A 149 7.49 -8.20 6.37
N LEU A 150 6.28 -8.55 5.92
CA LEU A 150 5.18 -7.59 5.84
C LEU A 150 4.76 -7.07 7.21
N ILE A 151 4.79 -7.87 8.27
CA ILE A 151 4.35 -7.45 9.60
C ILE A 151 5.46 -6.65 10.29
N SER A 152 6.70 -7.14 10.27
CA SER A 152 7.85 -6.46 10.88
C SER A 152 8.19 -5.15 10.18
N GLY A 153 8.01 -5.05 8.86
CA GLY A 153 8.27 -3.83 8.08
C GLY A 153 7.18 -2.75 8.18
N SER A 154 6.17 -2.92 9.04
CA SER A 154 5.06 -1.95 9.24
C SER A 154 5.54 -0.55 9.64
N SER A 155 6.46 -0.45 10.60
CA SER A 155 7.00 0.84 11.08
C SER A 155 7.75 1.60 9.97
N ASP A 156 8.61 0.92 9.22
CA ASP A 156 9.34 1.54 8.11
C ASP A 156 8.43 1.90 6.95
N ARG A 157 7.43 1.07 6.65
CA ARG A 157 6.40 1.41 5.66
C ARG A 157 5.67 2.69 6.05
N LYS A 158 5.35 2.89 7.32
CA LYS A 158 4.70 4.13 7.78
C LYS A 158 5.60 5.35 7.56
N LYS A 159 6.90 5.24 7.84
CA LYS A 159 7.89 6.30 7.54
C LYS A 159 7.95 6.60 6.03
N ILE A 160 7.99 5.56 5.19
CA ILE A 160 8.00 5.69 3.72
C ILE A 160 6.71 6.39 3.24
N MET A 161 5.55 5.99 3.76
CA MET A 161 4.26 6.59 3.42
C MET A 161 4.22 8.08 3.81
N ARG A 162 4.77 8.46 4.97
CA ARG A 162 4.90 9.87 5.35
C ARG A 162 5.80 10.66 4.41
N LYS A 163 6.93 10.08 3.97
CA LYS A 163 7.81 10.72 2.98
C LYS A 163 7.12 10.87 1.62
N LEU A 164 6.37 9.85 1.21
CA LEU A 164 5.63 9.83 -0.04
C LEU A 164 4.53 10.89 -0.10
N SER A 165 3.86 11.16 1.02
CA SER A 165 2.76 12.13 1.04
C SER A 165 3.20 13.55 0.66
N PHE A 166 4.43 13.94 1.00
CA PHE A 166 4.99 15.23 0.56
C PHE A 166 5.11 15.33 -0.96
N ARG A 167 5.42 14.22 -1.65
CA ARG A 167 5.44 14.18 -3.11
C ARG A 167 4.03 14.21 -3.72
N ILE A 168 3.06 13.52 -3.11
CA ILE A 168 1.67 13.46 -3.61
C ILE A 168 0.94 14.81 -3.42
N TYR A 169 1.18 15.49 -2.31
CA TYR A 169 0.49 16.73 -1.95
C TYR A 169 1.31 18.00 -2.27
N ARG A 170 2.31 17.89 -3.17
CA ARG A 170 3.02 19.06 -3.70
C ARG A 170 2.06 19.98 -4.43
N GLN A 171 2.32 21.28 -4.41
CA GLN A 171 1.55 22.21 -5.23
C GLN A 171 1.88 21.98 -6.71
N PRO A 172 0.87 21.97 -7.60
CA PRO A 172 1.10 22.02 -9.04
C PRO A 172 1.81 23.33 -9.38
N ILE A 173 2.76 23.29 -10.32
CA ILE A 173 3.49 24.46 -10.81
C ILE A 173 2.62 25.22 -11.84
N GLY A 174 1.51 24.64 -12.28
CA GLY A 174 0.56 25.30 -13.18
C GLY A 174 1.06 25.36 -14.62
N ALA A 175 2.06 24.55 -14.96
CA ALA A 175 2.57 24.43 -16.32
C ALA A 175 1.49 23.89 -17.27
N ASN A 176 1.67 24.17 -18.57
CA ASN A 176 0.75 23.77 -19.63
C ASN A 176 0.40 22.26 -19.55
N ARG A 177 -0.82 21.85 -19.86
CA ARG A 177 -1.26 20.46 -19.64
C ARG A 177 -0.90 19.54 -20.82
N GLY A 178 0.37 19.18 -20.93
CA GLY A 178 0.82 18.11 -21.84
C GLY A 178 0.70 16.73 -21.20
N LEU A 179 0.28 15.74 -21.99
CA LEU A 179 0.32 14.32 -21.65
C LEU A 179 1.09 13.58 -22.73
N PHE A 180 2.17 12.91 -22.35
CA PHE A 180 3.02 12.13 -23.25
C PHE A 180 3.00 10.67 -22.81
N VAL A 181 2.88 9.78 -23.79
CA VAL A 181 2.92 8.33 -23.57
C VAL A 181 4.05 7.77 -24.41
N THR A 182 5.03 7.16 -23.74
CA THR A 182 6.19 6.53 -24.37
C THR A 182 6.17 5.03 -24.11
N PHE A 183 6.16 4.24 -25.18
CA PHE A 183 6.25 2.79 -25.07
C PHE A 183 7.72 2.38 -24.95
N LEU A 184 8.11 1.88 -23.77
CA LEU A 184 9.45 1.39 -23.49
C LEU A 184 9.60 -0.12 -23.78
N GLY A 185 8.47 -0.84 -23.89
CA GLY A 185 8.38 -2.25 -24.27
C GLY A 185 6.94 -2.65 -24.58
N ALA A 186 6.72 -3.90 -24.99
CA ALA A 186 5.42 -4.44 -25.42
C ALA A 186 4.74 -3.68 -26.58
N ALA A 187 5.51 -2.93 -27.38
CA ALA A 187 5.04 -2.30 -28.61
C ALA A 187 5.43 -3.17 -29.81
N ARG A 188 4.44 -3.81 -30.44
CA ARG A 188 4.61 -4.79 -31.53
C ARG A 188 5.39 -6.05 -31.12
N GLU A 189 5.34 -6.41 -29.85
CA GLU A 189 5.96 -7.62 -29.28
C GLU A 189 5.21 -8.08 -28.03
N VAL A 190 5.46 -9.32 -27.58
CA VAL A 190 5.00 -9.84 -26.28
C VAL A 190 6.21 -9.94 -25.35
N GLY A 191 6.02 -9.56 -24.09
CA GLY A 191 7.09 -9.50 -23.10
C GLY A 191 7.50 -8.07 -22.76
N ARG A 192 8.20 -7.92 -21.63
CA ARG A 192 8.82 -6.67 -21.16
C ARG A 192 7.91 -5.44 -21.21
N SER A 193 6.64 -5.59 -20.80
CA SER A 193 5.68 -4.49 -20.76
C SER A 193 6.18 -3.34 -19.88
N ALA A 194 6.21 -2.14 -20.45
CA ALA A 194 6.58 -0.91 -19.78
C ALA A 194 6.11 0.30 -20.61
N ILE A 195 5.21 1.10 -20.06
CA ILE A 195 4.68 2.31 -20.69
C ILE A 195 4.91 3.49 -19.75
N LEU A 196 5.68 4.47 -20.19
CA LEU A 196 5.95 5.69 -19.44
C LEU A 196 4.88 6.74 -19.78
N VAL A 197 4.21 7.25 -18.75
CA VAL A 197 3.23 8.33 -18.85
C VAL A 197 3.81 9.55 -18.15
N ASN A 198 4.07 10.60 -18.92
CA ASN A 198 4.62 11.85 -18.43
C ASN A 198 3.60 12.98 -18.59
N THR A 199 3.49 13.80 -17.56
CA THR A 199 2.99 15.16 -17.68
C THR A 199 4.15 16.12 -17.44
N ASN A 200 3.89 17.42 -17.52
CA ASN A 200 4.89 18.43 -17.16
C ASN A 200 5.25 18.43 -15.66
N GLU A 201 4.49 17.71 -14.82
CA GLU A 201 4.69 17.70 -13.37
C GLU A 201 4.96 16.32 -12.80
N SER A 202 4.57 15.24 -13.48
CA SER A 202 4.60 13.89 -12.93
C SER A 202 4.99 12.84 -13.95
N THR A 203 5.71 11.82 -13.49
CA THR A 203 6.14 10.68 -14.32
C THR A 203 5.68 9.38 -13.67
N VAL A 204 4.89 8.59 -14.39
CA VAL A 204 4.36 7.30 -13.93
C VAL A 204 4.72 6.21 -14.92
N LEU A 205 5.23 5.09 -14.41
CA LEU A 205 5.52 3.91 -15.21
C LEU A 205 4.38 2.89 -15.03
N LEU A 206 3.77 2.48 -16.13
CA LEU A 206 2.79 1.39 -16.17
C LEU A 206 3.52 0.10 -16.57
N ASP A 207 3.49 -0.87 -15.66
CA ASP A 207 4.23 -2.13 -15.72
C ASP A 207 5.76 -1.99 -15.81
N ALA A 208 6.46 -3.02 -15.34
CA ALA A 208 7.91 -3.15 -15.40
C ALA A 208 8.25 -4.63 -15.60
N GLY A 209 7.98 -5.12 -16.80
CA GLY A 209 8.10 -6.52 -17.16
C GLY A 209 9.45 -6.96 -17.68
N VAL A 210 9.65 -8.27 -17.76
CA VAL A 210 10.79 -8.92 -18.42
C VAL A 210 10.31 -9.81 -19.58
N SER A 211 11.04 -9.87 -20.69
CA SER A 211 10.81 -10.87 -21.74
C SER A 211 11.60 -12.13 -21.40
N VAL A 212 10.89 -13.19 -20.98
CA VAL A 212 11.50 -14.48 -20.64
C VAL A 212 11.88 -15.21 -21.93
N GLY A 213 13.18 -15.44 -22.14
CA GLY A 213 13.70 -16.11 -23.35
C GLY A 213 13.92 -15.20 -24.56
N GLY A 214 13.66 -13.89 -24.44
CA GLY A 214 13.97 -12.91 -25.48
C GLY A 214 15.44 -12.48 -25.50
N LYS A 215 15.97 -12.12 -26.67
CA LYS A 215 17.35 -11.58 -26.82
C LYS A 215 17.57 -10.27 -26.03
N ASN A 216 16.54 -9.43 -25.95
CA ASN A 216 16.54 -8.17 -25.21
C ASN A 216 15.48 -8.25 -24.10
N PRO A 217 15.82 -8.78 -22.92
CA PRO A 217 14.83 -9.12 -21.89
C PRO A 217 14.22 -7.89 -21.20
N PHE A 218 14.87 -6.72 -21.29
CA PHE A 218 14.45 -5.54 -20.55
C PHE A 218 13.74 -4.50 -21.42
N PRO A 219 12.85 -3.68 -20.81
CA PRO A 219 12.37 -2.44 -21.41
C PRO A 219 13.51 -1.49 -21.76
N ARG A 220 13.24 -0.55 -22.67
CA ARG A 220 14.17 0.47 -23.14
C ARG A 220 14.41 1.59 -22.12
N PHE A 221 14.90 1.22 -20.93
CA PHE A 221 15.31 2.17 -19.89
C PHE A 221 16.61 2.91 -20.21
N ASP A 222 17.28 2.55 -21.31
CA ASP A 222 18.42 3.25 -21.90
C ASP A 222 18.02 4.56 -22.62
N LEU A 223 16.72 4.78 -22.87
CA LEU A 223 16.26 5.99 -23.54
C LEU A 223 16.41 7.22 -22.63
N PRO A 224 16.91 8.37 -23.13
CA PRO A 224 17.10 9.59 -22.33
C PRO A 224 15.83 10.12 -21.65
N ILE A 225 14.65 9.78 -22.19
CA ILE A 225 13.35 10.17 -21.63
C ILE A 225 13.03 9.44 -20.31
N PHE A 226 13.66 8.29 -20.05
CA PHE A 226 13.43 7.54 -18.84
C PHE A 226 14.44 7.94 -17.76
N ARG A 227 13.93 8.57 -16.71
CA ARG A 227 14.73 9.02 -15.56
C ARG A 227 14.18 8.44 -14.27
N LEU A 228 14.97 7.59 -13.61
CA LEU A 228 14.53 6.84 -12.43
C LEU A 228 14.30 7.73 -11.21
N ASP A 229 15.06 8.81 -11.10
CA ASP A 229 14.96 9.86 -10.08
C ASP A 229 13.68 10.70 -10.20
N GLU A 230 13.17 10.85 -11.42
CA GLU A 230 11.94 11.60 -11.72
C GLU A 230 10.67 10.75 -11.61
N LEU A 231 10.81 9.42 -11.44
CA LEU A 231 9.68 8.50 -11.39
C LEU A 231 8.89 8.67 -10.07
N ASP A 232 7.64 9.14 -10.19
CA ASP A 232 6.74 9.34 -9.05
C ASP A 232 6.09 8.05 -8.57
N ALA A 233 5.79 7.13 -9.50
CA ALA A 233 5.06 5.91 -9.21
C ALA A 233 5.27 4.85 -10.28
N VAL A 234 5.17 3.58 -9.86
CA VAL A 234 4.98 2.43 -10.75
C VAL A 234 3.59 1.87 -10.49
N VAL A 235 2.83 1.55 -11.54
CA VAL A 235 1.53 0.88 -11.44
C VAL A 235 1.65 -0.46 -12.14
N VAL A 236 1.31 -1.55 -11.47
CA VAL A 236 1.41 -2.90 -12.02
C VAL A 236 0.02 -3.47 -12.23
N THR A 237 -0.28 -3.86 -13.46
CA THR A 237 -1.60 -4.33 -13.88
C THR A 237 -1.93 -5.69 -13.25
N HIS A 238 -1.04 -6.66 -13.41
CA HIS A 238 -1.19 -8.02 -12.91
C HIS A 238 0.18 -8.68 -12.68
N ALA A 239 0.17 -9.92 -12.19
CA ALA A 239 1.34 -10.50 -11.54
C ALA A 239 2.36 -11.17 -12.48
N HIS A 240 2.05 -11.33 -13.77
CA HIS A 240 2.94 -12.05 -14.67
C HIS A 240 4.29 -11.34 -14.84
N LEU A 241 5.35 -12.12 -15.03
CA LEU A 241 6.73 -11.61 -15.09
C LEU A 241 6.96 -10.66 -16.27
N ASP A 242 6.22 -10.81 -17.35
CA ASP A 242 6.21 -9.88 -18.48
C ASP A 242 5.56 -8.52 -18.19
N HIS A 243 5.02 -8.33 -16.98
CA HIS A 243 4.50 -7.06 -16.46
C HIS A 243 5.16 -6.62 -15.13
N SER A 244 5.77 -7.54 -14.37
CA SER A 244 6.33 -7.23 -13.04
C SER A 244 7.78 -7.66 -12.82
N GLY A 245 8.36 -8.41 -13.76
CA GLY A 245 9.64 -9.11 -13.59
C GLY A 245 10.85 -8.20 -13.35
N VAL A 246 10.77 -6.92 -13.73
CA VAL A 246 11.87 -5.95 -13.62
C VAL A 246 11.69 -5.02 -12.42
N LEU A 247 10.60 -5.14 -11.65
CA LEU A 247 10.40 -4.35 -10.43
C LEU A 247 11.62 -4.37 -9.49
N PRO A 248 12.24 -5.53 -9.17
CA PRO A 248 13.40 -5.55 -8.26
C PRO A 248 14.61 -4.78 -8.81
N LEU A 249 14.80 -4.79 -10.13
CA LEU A 249 15.87 -4.05 -10.77
C LEU A 249 15.70 -2.53 -10.62
N LEU A 250 14.47 -2.02 -10.71
CA LEU A 250 14.22 -0.59 -10.44
C LEU A 250 14.72 -0.22 -9.04
N PHE A 251 14.42 -1.03 -8.02
CA PHE A 251 14.90 -0.80 -6.65
C PHE A 251 16.42 -0.98 -6.53
N LYS A 252 17.01 -1.98 -7.20
CA LYS A 252 18.47 -2.19 -7.25
C LYS A 252 19.19 -0.96 -7.80
N TYR A 253 18.64 -0.32 -8.84
CA TYR A 253 19.20 0.87 -9.47
C TYR A 253 18.81 2.21 -8.82
N GLY A 254 18.10 2.18 -7.68
CA GLY A 254 17.89 3.38 -6.86
C GLY A 254 16.45 3.92 -6.80
N TYR A 255 15.49 3.28 -7.45
CA TYR A 255 14.08 3.64 -7.27
C TYR A 255 13.66 3.46 -5.81
N ARG A 256 13.01 4.47 -5.24
CA ARG A 256 12.48 4.45 -3.86
C ARG A 256 11.04 4.96 -3.79
N GLY A 257 10.36 5.02 -4.93
CA GLY A 257 8.95 5.39 -5.01
C GLY A 257 8.00 4.23 -4.72
N PRO A 258 6.68 4.49 -4.72
CA PRO A 258 5.65 3.48 -4.49
C PRO A 258 5.44 2.58 -5.72
N VAL A 259 4.95 1.37 -5.45
CA VAL A 259 4.37 0.49 -6.47
C VAL A 259 2.90 0.28 -6.13
N TYR A 260 2.01 0.63 -7.05
CA TYR A 260 0.56 0.50 -6.90
C TYR A 260 0.07 -0.76 -7.62
N LEU A 261 -0.63 -1.61 -6.88
CA LEU A 261 -1.14 -2.89 -7.36
C LEU A 261 -2.17 -3.44 -6.36
N THR A 262 -2.93 -4.46 -6.79
CA THR A 262 -3.89 -5.12 -5.90
C THR A 262 -3.18 -6.03 -4.89
N LYS A 263 -3.82 -6.31 -3.74
CA LYS A 263 -3.24 -7.24 -2.75
C LYS A 263 -2.94 -8.63 -3.35
N PRO A 264 -3.85 -9.27 -4.12
CA PRO A 264 -3.53 -10.53 -4.80
C PRO A 264 -2.34 -10.42 -5.77
N THR A 265 -2.29 -9.33 -6.56
CA THR A 265 -1.17 -9.08 -7.48
C THR A 265 0.16 -9.03 -6.72
N ARG A 266 0.22 -8.36 -5.56
CA ARG A 266 1.43 -8.29 -4.72
C ARG A 266 1.94 -9.68 -4.37
N ASP A 267 1.04 -10.50 -3.83
CA ASP A 267 1.38 -11.80 -3.26
C ASP A 267 1.86 -12.76 -4.36
N LEU A 268 1.21 -12.71 -5.53
CA LEU A 268 1.62 -13.48 -6.70
C LEU A 268 2.94 -13.00 -7.32
N ILE A 269 3.17 -11.68 -7.41
CA ILE A 269 4.45 -11.14 -7.91
C ILE A 269 5.60 -11.65 -7.05
N MET A 270 5.46 -11.59 -5.73
CA MET A 270 6.49 -12.05 -4.81
C MET A 270 6.78 -13.54 -4.99
N LEU A 271 5.75 -14.37 -5.17
CA LEU A 271 5.90 -15.80 -5.46
C LEU A 271 6.64 -16.03 -6.79
N LEU A 272 6.23 -15.35 -7.86
CA LEU A 272 6.81 -15.54 -9.20
C LEU A 272 8.25 -15.03 -9.29
N LEU A 273 8.58 -13.91 -8.63
CA LEU A 273 9.95 -13.41 -8.56
C LEU A 273 10.86 -14.36 -7.78
N TYR A 274 10.36 -14.92 -6.67
CA TYR A 274 11.10 -15.92 -5.90
C TYR A 274 11.34 -17.20 -6.70
N ASP A 275 10.32 -17.69 -7.39
CA ASP A 275 10.44 -18.86 -8.28
C ASP A 275 11.43 -18.61 -9.42
N TYR A 276 11.37 -17.43 -10.04
CA TYR A 276 12.33 -17.02 -11.08
C TYR A 276 13.78 -17.08 -10.59
N ILE A 277 14.08 -16.57 -9.39
CA ILE A 277 15.43 -16.64 -8.80
C ILE A 277 15.86 -18.10 -8.60
N ASN A 278 15.00 -18.92 -8.00
CA ASN A 278 15.31 -20.32 -7.70
C ASN A 278 15.54 -21.15 -8.96
N LEU A 279 14.68 -20.98 -9.98
CA LEU A 279 14.81 -21.67 -11.26
C LEU A 279 16.09 -21.25 -11.98
N SER A 280 16.39 -19.95 -12.00
CA SER A 280 17.63 -19.43 -12.60
C SER A 280 18.86 -20.07 -11.95
N GLN A 281 18.93 -20.07 -10.62
CA GLN A 281 20.04 -20.67 -9.87
C GLN A 281 20.18 -22.18 -10.15
N LYS A 282 19.08 -22.93 -10.17
CA LYS A 282 19.09 -24.37 -10.47
C LYS A 282 19.55 -24.68 -11.90
N MET A 283 19.26 -23.79 -12.84
CA MET A 283 19.71 -23.91 -14.23
C MET A 283 21.14 -23.37 -14.45
N GLY A 284 21.84 -22.92 -13.39
CA GLY A 284 23.17 -22.32 -13.50
C GLY A 284 23.16 -20.94 -14.17
N ILE A 285 22.01 -20.29 -14.25
CA ILE A 285 21.83 -18.95 -14.82
C ILE A 285 21.89 -17.94 -13.69
N ILE A 286 22.68 -16.86 -13.87
CA ILE A 286 22.71 -15.75 -12.92
C ILE A 286 21.38 -14.98 -13.07
N PRO A 287 20.53 -14.91 -12.03
CA PRO A 287 19.29 -14.15 -12.11
C PRO A 287 19.60 -12.66 -12.25
N PHE A 288 18.72 -11.92 -12.93
CA PHE A 288 18.90 -10.49 -13.14
C PHE A 288 18.96 -9.68 -11.82
N PHE A 289 18.31 -10.20 -10.79
CA PHE A 289 18.27 -9.66 -9.43
C PHE A 289 18.40 -10.80 -8.42
N SER A 290 18.86 -10.45 -7.22
CA SER A 290 19.12 -11.36 -6.10
C SER A 290 18.71 -10.69 -4.81
#